data_AF-A0A936K5Y1-F1
#
_entry.id   AF-A0A936K5Y1-F1
#
_cell.length_a   1.000
_cell.length_b   1.000
_cell.length_c   1.000
_cell.angle_alpha   90.00
_cell.angle_beta   90.00
_cell.angle_gamma   90.00
#
_symmetry.space_group_name_H-M   'P 1'
#
loop_
_entity.id
_entity.type
_entity.pdbx_description
1 polymer ?
#
loop_
_entity_poly.entity_id
_entity_poly.type
_entity_poly.pdbx_seq_one_letter_code
_entity_poly.pdbx_strand_id
1 'polypeptide(L)'
;MPTFTYNDMTFTVAPRGDRWDISYALPNGSSVTVGTGLFAGLAEAEATARALALVKTIFPVGIKSVGPDVAHPNTIGDLKIVGPDVTHPNFIYWNKDSVSCPRQL
;
A
#
# COMPACT_ATOMS: atom_id res chain seq x y z
N MET A 1 -5.44 11.45 19.71
CA MET A 1 -5.31 10.28 18.80
C MET A 1 -4.29 10.63 17.75
N PRO A 2 -3.11 10.03 17.80
CA PRO A 2 -2.07 10.32 16.83
C PRO A 2 -2.46 9.80 15.44
N THR A 3 -2.08 10.56 14.43
CA THR A 3 -2.27 10.21 13.01
C THR A 3 -0.93 10.29 12.30
N PHE A 4 -0.77 9.50 11.24
CA PHE A 4 0.39 9.59 10.36
C PHE A 4 0.00 9.26 8.93
N THR A 5 0.72 9.86 7.98
CA THR A 5 0.52 9.63 6.55
C THR A 5 1.55 8.64 6.03
N TYR A 6 1.10 7.66 5.25
CA TYR A 6 1.96 6.74 4.54
C TYR A 6 1.29 6.26 3.25
N ASN A 7 2.02 6.31 2.13
CA ASN A 7 1.53 5.91 0.80
C ASN A 7 0.19 6.59 0.44
N ASP A 8 0.12 7.92 0.62
CA ASP A 8 -1.07 8.76 0.41
C ASP A 8 -2.32 8.36 1.21
N MET A 9 -2.16 7.49 2.22
CA MET A 9 -3.21 7.10 3.16
C MET A 9 -2.93 7.70 4.54
N THR A 10 -3.98 8.21 5.18
CA THR A 10 -3.92 8.72 6.56
C THR A 10 -4.36 7.64 7.52
N PHE A 11 -3.44 7.21 8.37
CA PHE A 11 -3.68 6.24 9.43
C PHE A 11 -3.92 6.94 10.75
N THR A 12 -4.80 6.34 11.56
CA THR A 12 -5.15 6.78 12.91
C THR A 12 -4.82 5.67 13.88
N VAL A 13 -4.16 6.01 14.99
CA VAL A 13 -3.91 5.09 16.10
C VAL A 13 -4.80 5.52 17.27
N ALA A 14 -5.70 4.63 17.66
CA ALA A 14 -6.75 4.87 18.65
C ALA A 14 -6.49 4.07 19.92
N PRO A 15 -6.57 4.65 21.13
CA PRO A 15 -6.52 3.87 22.35
C PRO A 15 -7.79 3.00 22.49
N ARG A 16 -7.60 1.78 22.97
CA ARG A 16 -8.65 0.81 23.32
C ARG A 16 -8.28 0.16 24.65
N GLY A 17 -8.64 0.80 25.76
CA GLY A 17 -8.22 0.37 27.09
C GLY A 17 -6.70 0.51 27.26
N ASP A 18 -6.03 -0.59 27.61
CA ASP A 18 -4.57 -0.70 27.71
C ASP A 18 -3.89 -1.03 26.36
N ARG A 19 -4.66 -1.04 25.26
CA ARG A 19 -4.23 -1.45 23.92
C ARG A 19 -4.52 -0.36 22.87
N TRP A 20 -4.16 -0.65 21.62
CA TRP A 20 -4.24 0.28 20.51
C TRP A 20 -4.85 -0.37 19.26
N ASP A 21 -5.72 0.37 18.58
CA ASP A 21 -6.31 0.03 17.29
C ASP A 21 -5.73 0.94 16.20
N ILE A 22 -5.59 0.40 14.98
CA ILE A 22 -5.11 1.14 13.80
C ILE A 22 -6.20 1.11 12.74
N SER A 23 -6.54 2.26 12.17
CA SER A 23 -7.46 2.39 11.04
C SER A 23 -6.96 3.40 10.02
N TYR A 24 -7.51 3.39 8.82
CA TYR A 24 -7.29 4.44 7.82
C TYR A 24 -8.60 4.82 7.13
N ALA A 25 -8.67 6.06 6.63
CA ALA A 25 -9.83 6.56 5.91
C ALA A 25 -9.75 6.19 4.42
N LEU A 26 -10.91 5.84 3.84
CA LEU A 26 -11.11 5.67 2.42
C LEU A 26 -11.60 6.98 1.79
N PRO A 27 -11.40 7.19 0.46
CA PRO A 27 -11.85 8.40 -0.24
C PRO A 27 -13.36 8.67 -0.15
N ASN A 28 -14.16 7.64 0.10
CA ASN A 28 -15.61 7.75 0.28
C ASN A 28 -16.04 8.19 1.70
N GLY A 29 -15.09 8.53 2.58
CA GLY A 29 -15.33 8.92 3.96
C GLY A 29 -15.55 7.76 4.94
N SER A 30 -15.57 6.51 4.47
CA SER A 30 -15.59 5.33 5.35
C SER A 30 -14.20 5.03 5.91
N SER A 31 -14.11 4.20 6.95
CA SER A 31 -12.83 3.79 7.54
C SER A 31 -12.66 2.28 7.53
N VAL A 32 -11.42 1.83 7.39
CA VAL A 32 -11.03 0.41 7.41
C VAL A 32 -10.13 0.17 8.61
N THR A 33 -10.38 -0.94 9.29
CA THR A 33 -9.55 -1.38 10.42
C THR A 33 -8.35 -2.17 9.90
N VAL A 34 -7.14 -1.76 10.30
CA VAL A 34 -5.87 -2.41 9.97
C VAL A 34 -5.50 -3.45 11.01
N GLY A 35 -5.77 -3.16 12.28
CA GLY A 35 -5.51 -4.07 13.39
C GLY A 35 -6.15 -3.55 14.67
N THR A 36 -6.47 -4.46 15.59
CA THR A 36 -7.11 -4.12 16.87
C THR A 36 -6.43 -4.80 18.04
N GLY A 37 -6.48 -4.17 19.21
CA GLY A 37 -5.95 -4.73 20.46
C GLY A 37 -4.43 -4.91 20.47
N LEU A 38 -3.71 -4.08 19.72
CA LEU A 38 -2.27 -4.12 19.56
C LEU A 38 -1.55 -3.42 20.73
N PHE A 39 -0.25 -3.68 20.86
CA PHE A 39 0.68 -2.88 21.69
C PHE A 39 0.24 -2.68 23.15
N ALA A 40 -0.20 -3.76 23.82
CA ALA A 40 -0.66 -3.71 25.20
C ALA A 40 0.37 -3.05 26.13
N GLY A 41 -0.09 -2.12 26.96
CA GLY A 41 0.72 -1.43 27.98
C GLY A 41 1.72 -0.41 27.44
N LEU A 42 1.73 -0.12 26.14
CA LEU A 42 2.64 0.87 25.57
C LEU A 42 2.10 2.30 25.68
N ALA A 43 3.01 3.23 25.92
CA ALA A 43 2.74 4.67 25.82
C ALA A 43 2.43 5.08 24.37
N GLU A 44 1.68 6.17 24.20
CA GLU A 44 1.20 6.64 22.90
C GLU A 44 2.33 6.81 21.85
N ALA A 45 3.46 7.38 22.26
CA ALA A 45 4.60 7.60 21.36
C ALA A 45 5.19 6.28 20.83
N GLU A 46 5.35 5.28 21.70
CA GLU A 46 5.86 3.96 21.31
C GLU A 46 4.85 3.18 20.47
N ALA A 47 3.57 3.23 20.85
CA ALA A 47 2.50 2.61 20.08
C ALA A 47 2.42 3.19 18.66
N THR A 48 2.58 4.51 18.52
CA THR A 48 2.60 5.20 17.22
C THR A 48 3.80 4.79 16.38
N ALA A 49 5.00 4.70 16.97
CA ALA A 49 6.19 4.26 16.27
C ALA A 49 6.07 2.80 15.77
N ARG A 50 5.51 1.91 16.60
CA ARG A 50 5.25 0.51 16.21
C ARG A 50 4.12 0.39 15.18
N ALA A 51 3.10 1.23 15.26
CA ALA A 51 2.03 1.29 14.27
C ALA A 51 2.58 1.70 12.89
N LEU A 52 3.43 2.73 12.82
CA LEU A 52 4.09 3.14 11.58
C LEU A 52 4.95 2.02 11.00
N ALA A 53 5.74 1.33 11.84
CA ALA A 53 6.56 0.21 11.40
C ALA A 53 5.69 -0.93 10.83
N LEU A 54 4.62 -1.31 11.54
CA LEU A 54 3.69 -2.33 11.08
C LEU A 54 3.03 -1.95 9.75
N VAL A 55 2.55 -0.70 9.63
CA VAL A 55 1.95 -0.20 8.39
C VAL A 55 2.94 -0.28 7.22
N LYS A 56 4.20 0.11 7.42
CA LYS A 56 5.25 -0.02 6.38
C LYS A 56 5.52 -1.47 5.98
N THR A 57 5.33 -2.43 6.88
CA THR A 57 5.50 -3.85 6.59
C THR A 57 4.34 -4.42 5.78
N ILE A 58 3.09 -4.06 6.12
CA ILE A 58 1.89 -4.66 5.51
C ILE A 58 1.37 -3.89 4.29
N PHE A 59 1.72 -2.61 4.14
CA PHE A 59 1.47 -1.80 2.95
C PHE A 59 2.80 -1.56 2.22
N PRO A 60 3.34 -2.52 1.46
CA PRO A 60 4.56 -2.26 0.71
C PRO A 60 4.33 -1.11 -0.28
N VAL A 61 5.30 -0.20 -0.40
CA VAL A 61 5.32 0.80 -1.48
C VAL A 61 5.49 0.07 -2.80
N GLY A 62 4.40 -0.04 -3.57
CA GLY A 62 4.47 -0.54 -4.93
C GLY A 62 5.31 0.40 -5.79
N ILE A 63 6.28 -0.13 -6.54
CA ILE A 63 6.98 0.66 -7.55
C ILE A 63 5.98 0.95 -8.67
N LYS A 64 5.46 2.18 -8.71
CA LYS A 64 4.66 2.64 -9.84
C LYS A 64 5.60 3.07 -10.96
N SER A 65 5.89 2.16 -11.89
CA SER A 65 6.59 2.49 -13.13
C SER A 65 5.65 3.31 -14.02
N VAL A 66 5.74 4.64 -13.92
CA VAL A 66 5.04 5.56 -14.82
C VAL A 66 6.03 5.90 -15.94
N GLY A 67 6.01 5.12 -17.02
CA GLY A 67 6.86 5.39 -18.17
C GLY A 67 6.32 6.58 -18.96
N PRO A 68 7.11 7.65 -19.23
CA PRO A 68 6.86 8.49 -20.40
C PRO A 68 7.26 7.74 -21.70
N ASP A 69 7.99 6.63 -21.56
CA ASP A 69 8.49 5.81 -22.64
C ASP A 69 8.18 4.33 -22.35
N VAL A 70 7.17 3.82 -23.06
CA VAL A 70 6.77 2.40 -23.05
C VAL A 70 7.50 1.58 -24.11
N ALA A 71 8.32 2.23 -24.96
CA ALA A 71 9.12 1.57 -25.98
C ALA A 71 10.46 1.06 -25.44
N HIS A 72 10.93 1.61 -24.31
CA HIS A 72 12.21 1.25 -23.71
C HIS A 72 12.05 0.75 -22.26
N PRO A 73 12.65 -0.40 -21.91
CA PRO A 73 12.68 -0.89 -20.53
C PRO A 73 13.46 0.04 -19.59
N ASN A 74 12.91 0.31 -18.40
CA ASN A 74 13.63 1.00 -17.34
C ASN A 74 14.59 0.04 -16.64
N THR A 75 15.83 0.47 -16.41
CA THR A 75 16.84 -0.32 -15.69
C THR A 75 17.12 0.27 -14.31
N ILE A 76 17.10 -0.57 -13.28
CA ILE A 76 17.49 -0.23 -11.90
C ILE A 76 18.49 -1.28 -11.43
N GLY A 77 19.79 -0.97 -11.51
CA GLY A 77 20.82 -1.99 -11.32
C GLY A 77 20.66 -3.13 -12.33
N ASP A 78 20.63 -4.38 -11.85
CA ASP A 78 20.37 -5.57 -12.68
C ASP A 78 18.88 -5.81 -12.99
N LEU A 79 17.98 -5.02 -12.39
CA LEU A 79 16.54 -5.16 -12.60
C LEU A 79 16.10 -4.45 -13.87
N LYS A 80 15.47 -5.19 -14.79
CA LYS A 80 14.84 -4.66 -16.00
C LYS A 80 13.32 -4.62 -15.81
N ILE A 81 12.76 -3.42 -15.79
CA ILE A 81 11.32 -3.18 -15.72
C ILE A 81 10.79 -2.94 -17.14
N VAL A 82 10.04 -3.90 -17.66
CA VAL A 82 9.40 -3.78 -18.98
C VAL A 82 8.00 -3.22 -18.79
N GLY A 83 7.69 -2.11 -19.47
CA GLY A 83 6.35 -1.51 -19.47
C GLY A 83 5.32 -2.42 -20.15
N PRO A 84 4.01 -2.20 -19.89
CA PRO A 84 2.95 -2.94 -20.57
C PRO A 84 2.97 -2.64 -22.08
N ASP A 85 2.72 -3.66 -22.90
CA ASP A 85 2.56 -3.49 -24.34
C ASP A 85 1.33 -2.62 -24.64
N VAL A 86 1.56 -1.36 -25.03
CA VAL A 86 0.48 -0.42 -25.36
C VAL A 86 -0.12 -0.66 -26.74
N THR A 87 0.47 -1.53 -27.57
CA THR A 87 -0.16 -1.93 -28.85
C THR A 87 -1.34 -2.87 -28.63
N HIS A 88 -1.39 -3.53 -27.46
CA HIS A 88 -2.52 -4.31 -26.97
C HIS A 88 -2.84 -3.89 -25.53
N PRO A 89 -3.63 -2.82 -25.32
CA PRO A 89 -3.79 -2.20 -24.01
C PRO A 89 -4.38 -3.17 -22.98
N ASN A 90 -3.50 -3.79 -22.19
CA ASN A 90 -3.86 -4.52 -20.98
C ASN A 90 -4.00 -3.49 -19.86
N PHE A 91 -5.22 -2.99 -19.67
CA PHE A 91 -5.54 -2.15 -18.52
C PHE A 91 -5.36 -2.98 -17.24
N ILE A 92 -4.41 -2.59 -16.39
CA ILE A 92 -4.28 -3.15 -15.05
C ILE A 92 -5.38 -2.53 -14.19
N TYR A 93 -6.40 -3.31 -13.89
CA TYR A 93 -7.44 -2.93 -12.95
C TYR A 93 -6.99 -3.34 -11.54
N TRP A 94 -6.71 -2.37 -10.67
CA TRP A 94 -6.23 -2.62 -9.30
C TRP A 94 -7.21 -3.42 -8.41
N ASN A 95 -8.44 -3.59 -8.87
CA ASN A 95 -9.55 -4.28 -8.23
C ASN A 95 -9.99 -5.55 -8.99
N LYS A 96 -9.23 -6.00 -9.99
CA LYS A 96 -9.45 -7.27 -10.70
C LYS A 96 -8.11 -7.95 -10.99
N ASP A 97 -8.03 -9.25 -10.68
CA ASP A 97 -6.90 -10.06 -11.13
C ASP A 97 -6.85 -10.06 -12.67
N SER A 98 -5.80 -9.47 -13.23
CA SER A 98 -5.57 -9.37 -14.67
C SER A 98 -4.48 -10.36 -15.07
N VAL A 99 -4.85 -11.64 -15.16
CA VAL A 99 -4.02 -12.69 -15.78
C VAL A 99 -4.75 -13.29 -16.96
N SER A 100 -4.82 -12.57 -18.07
CA SER A 100 -5.07 -13.20 -19.37
C SER A 100 -3.74 -13.47 -20.04
N CYS A 101 -3.26 -14.72 -19.94
CA CYS A 101 -2.26 -15.24 -20.87
C CYS A 101 -2.91 -15.30 -22.27
N PRO A 102 -2.26 -14.78 -23.33
CA PRO A 102 -2.77 -14.97 -24.69
C PRO A 102 -2.71 -16.46 -25.04
N ARG A 103 -3.81 -17.02 -25.54
CA ARG A 103 -3.82 -18.40 -26.06
C ARG A 103 -2.88 -18.45 -27.27
N GLN A 104 -1.87 -19.30 -27.21
CA GLN A 104 -0.96 -19.54 -28.33
C GLN A 104 -1.76 -19.95 -29.59
N LEU A 105 -1.39 -19.35 -30.72
CA LEU A 105 -1.77 -19.79 -32.07
C LEU A 105 -1.02 -21.07 -32.45
#